data_AF-A0A5T6U4J9-F1
#
_entry.id   AF-A0A5T6U4J9-F1
#
_cell.length_a   1.000
_cell.length_b   1.000
_cell.length_c   1.000
_cell.angle_alpha   90.00
_cell.angle_beta   90.00
_cell.angle_gamma   90.00
#
_symmetry.space_group_name_H-M   'P 1'
#
loop_
_entity.id
_entity.type
_entity.pdbx_description
1 polymer ?
#
loop_
_entity_poly.entity_id
_entity_poly.type
_entity_poly.pdbx_seq_one_letter_code
_entity_poly.pdbx_strand_id
1 'polypeptide(L)'
;MSNIKSYISNQKNIIQHDDFFGRRLDIALCFDHGFIMPAGVAIYSIIENNKDIDLHFHLLISGVSEYDLLPFLELKQPNVSITAYHINNNFDINPETLILGIPLSTCLRFLIPDVVNKGISKILYLDCDIICHGSLSELIDINLEGEIAGVILDSPDMQKRVKQLDYGVDFNVYFNAGVMLINNYEWRKNNVTQESLSMINCGKIFRYADQDVLNILLNGKVKYLQRKFNNKTTLSVNFDAEAKNIDNTIIMHYVTPNKPWY
;
A
#
# COMPACT_ATOMS: atom_id res chain seq x y z
N MET A 1 10.18 -10.52 -20.26
CA MET A 1 9.06 -9.89 -19.54
C MET A 1 8.32 -10.99 -18.80
N SER A 2 8.26 -10.93 -17.47
CA SER A 2 7.46 -11.89 -16.72
C SER A 2 5.99 -11.62 -17.04
N ASN A 3 5.24 -12.68 -17.38
CA ASN A 3 3.81 -12.57 -17.61
C ASN A 3 3.14 -12.38 -16.25
N ILE A 4 2.86 -11.16 -15.81
CA ILE A 4 2.34 -10.87 -14.46
C ILE A 4 1.08 -11.70 -14.13
N LYS A 5 0.27 -12.05 -15.14
CA LYS A 5 -0.88 -12.93 -14.98
C LYS A 5 -0.52 -14.33 -14.46
N SER A 6 0.70 -14.81 -14.69
CA SER A 6 1.16 -16.10 -14.16
C SER A 6 1.35 -16.10 -12.65
N TYR A 7 1.40 -14.91 -12.02
CA TYR A 7 1.47 -14.78 -10.57
C TYR A 7 0.10 -14.89 -9.90
N ILE A 8 -1.00 -14.71 -10.64
CA ILE A 8 -2.35 -14.78 -10.08
C ILE A 8 -2.86 -16.21 -10.25
N SER A 9 -3.08 -16.95 -9.15
CA SER A 9 -3.71 -18.28 -9.20
C SER A 9 -5.23 -18.21 -9.20
N ASN A 10 -5.82 -17.23 -8.51
CA ASN A 10 -7.25 -17.08 -8.37
C ASN A 10 -7.64 -15.61 -8.16
N GLN A 11 -8.83 -15.24 -8.64
CA GLN A 11 -9.46 -13.95 -8.35
C GLN A 11 -10.90 -14.22 -7.91
N LYS A 12 -11.30 -13.64 -6.79
CA LYS A 12 -12.63 -13.85 -6.20
C LYS A 12 -13.20 -12.55 -5.67
N ASN A 13 -14.46 -12.27 -6.00
CA ASN A 13 -15.22 -11.22 -5.34
C ASN A 13 -15.73 -11.78 -4.01
N ILE A 14 -15.28 -11.20 -2.91
CA ILE A 14 -15.77 -11.52 -1.55
C ILE A 14 -17.10 -10.80 -1.34
N ILE A 15 -17.12 -9.51 -1.66
CA ILE A 15 -18.31 -8.65 -1.64
C ILE A 15 -18.38 -7.95 -3.00
N GLN A 16 -19.51 -8.09 -3.70
CA GLN A 16 -19.72 -7.48 -5.01
C GLN A 16 -20.94 -6.57 -4.97
N HIS A 17 -20.73 -5.32 -5.37
CA HIS A 17 -21.78 -4.36 -5.68
C HIS A 17 -21.57 -3.88 -7.12
N ASP A 18 -22.56 -4.11 -7.97
CA ASP A 18 -22.48 -3.81 -9.41
C ASP A 18 -22.88 -2.36 -9.71
N ASP A 19 -23.68 -1.74 -8.84
CA ASP A 19 -24.23 -0.40 -9.02
C ASP A 19 -23.53 0.60 -8.09
N PHE A 20 -22.48 1.24 -8.61
CA PHE A 20 -21.84 2.39 -7.97
C PHE A 20 -22.57 3.66 -8.41
N PHE A 21 -23.25 4.32 -7.47
CA PHE A 21 -24.07 5.50 -7.75
C PHE A 21 -23.32 6.82 -7.48
N GLY A 22 -22.07 6.76 -7.01
CA GLY A 22 -21.31 7.93 -6.56
C GLY A 22 -19.84 7.96 -7.00
N ARG A 23 -19.07 8.80 -6.31
CA ARG A 23 -17.61 8.87 -6.47
C ARG A 23 -17.00 7.63 -5.82
N ARG A 24 -16.15 6.92 -6.57
CA ARG A 24 -15.50 5.70 -6.12
C ARG A 24 -14.02 5.92 -5.80
N LEU A 25 -13.55 5.29 -4.72
CA LEU A 25 -12.14 5.14 -4.38
C LEU A 25 -11.76 3.65 -4.41
N ASP A 26 -10.86 3.31 -5.33
CA ASP A 26 -10.20 2.00 -5.37
C ASP A 26 -9.01 1.99 -4.39
N ILE A 27 -8.96 0.98 -3.53
CA ILE A 27 -7.97 0.86 -2.46
C ILE A 27 -7.31 -0.52 -2.56
N ALA A 28 -5.99 -0.59 -2.59
CA ALA A 28 -5.25 -1.85 -2.58
C ALA A 28 -4.58 -2.08 -1.24
N LEU A 29 -4.68 -3.32 -0.73
CA LEU A 29 -3.92 -3.81 0.41
C LEU A 29 -3.18 -5.09 0.02
N CYS A 30 -1.98 -5.27 0.56
CA CYS A 30 -1.14 -6.43 0.31
C CYS A 30 -0.79 -7.12 1.64
N PHE A 31 -1.09 -8.40 1.78
CA PHE A 31 -0.82 -9.12 3.03
C PHE A 31 -0.70 -10.63 2.88
N ASP A 32 -0.08 -11.24 3.88
CA ASP A 32 -0.08 -12.69 4.12
C ASP A 32 -0.96 -13.06 5.32
N HIS A 33 -0.95 -14.34 5.70
CA HIS A 33 -1.76 -14.85 6.80
C HIS A 33 -1.57 -14.09 8.12
N GLY A 34 -0.36 -13.59 8.43
CA GLY A 34 -0.09 -12.86 9.67
C GLY A 34 -0.80 -11.51 9.75
N PHE A 35 -1.19 -10.94 8.60
CA PHE A 35 -1.75 -9.60 8.48
C PHE A 35 -3.25 -9.56 8.13
N ILE A 36 -3.94 -10.72 8.16
CA ILE A 36 -5.40 -10.81 7.94
C ILE A 36 -6.16 -9.88 8.90
N MET A 37 -5.89 -9.99 10.20
CA MET A 37 -6.58 -9.17 11.21
C MET A 37 -6.24 -7.67 11.09
N PRO A 38 -4.96 -7.26 10.98
CA PRO A 38 -4.60 -5.87 10.67
C PRO A 38 -5.33 -5.32 9.43
N ALA A 39 -5.37 -6.09 8.34
CA ALA A 39 -6.07 -5.70 7.11
C ALA A 39 -7.57 -5.49 7.36
N GLY A 40 -8.21 -6.38 8.13
CA GLY A 40 -9.61 -6.22 8.52
C GLY A 40 -9.87 -4.94 9.33
N VAL A 41 -9.01 -4.63 10.31
CA VAL A 41 -9.08 -3.40 11.11
C VAL A 41 -8.91 -2.14 10.23
N ALA A 42 -7.91 -2.16 9.35
CA ALA A 42 -7.66 -1.06 8.41
C ALA A 42 -8.89 -0.82 7.52
N ILE A 43 -9.42 -1.86 6.88
CA ILE A 43 -10.61 -1.76 6.02
C ILE A 43 -11.82 -1.27 6.83
N TYR A 44 -12.07 -1.82 8.01
CA TYR A 44 -13.19 -1.40 8.86
C TYR A 44 -13.10 0.08 9.20
N SER A 45 -11.94 0.56 9.65
CA SER A 45 -11.74 1.98 9.98
C SER A 45 -11.95 2.90 8.77
N ILE A 46 -11.57 2.46 7.57
CA ILE A 46 -11.81 3.20 6.33
C ILE A 46 -13.31 3.29 6.04
N ILE A 47 -14.01 2.16 6.08
CA ILE A 47 -15.46 2.09 5.84
C ILE A 47 -16.22 3.02 6.79
N GLU A 48 -15.90 2.99 8.08
CA GLU A 48 -16.60 3.79 9.09
C GLU A 48 -16.45 5.31 8.89
N ASN A 49 -15.34 5.74 8.29
CA ASN A 49 -15.04 7.17 8.07
C ASN A 49 -15.33 7.66 6.64
N ASN A 50 -15.84 6.79 5.75
CA ASN A 50 -16.03 7.07 4.32
C ASN A 50 -17.36 6.54 3.79
N LYS A 51 -18.46 6.79 4.51
CA LYS A 51 -19.82 6.32 4.17
C LYS A 51 -20.46 7.08 3.01
N ASP A 52 -19.87 8.21 2.62
CA ASP A 52 -20.34 9.13 1.59
C ASP A 52 -19.79 8.85 0.19
N ILE A 53 -18.84 7.91 0.07
CA ILE A 53 -18.22 7.51 -1.19
C ILE A 53 -18.29 5.99 -1.38
N ASP A 54 -18.19 5.55 -2.62
CA ASP A 54 -18.08 4.14 -2.95
C ASP A 54 -16.65 3.65 -2.73
N LEU A 55 -16.49 2.50 -2.07
CA LEU A 55 -15.20 1.91 -1.73
C LEU A 55 -15.06 0.55 -2.41
N HIS A 56 -13.95 0.35 -3.12
CA HIS A 56 -13.59 -0.96 -3.64
C HIS A 56 -12.20 -1.35 -3.14
N PHE A 57 -12.14 -2.42 -2.33
CA PHE A 57 -10.91 -2.97 -1.80
C PHE A 57 -10.38 -4.10 -2.69
N HIS A 58 -9.13 -3.97 -3.12
CA HIS A 58 -8.37 -4.94 -3.90
C HIS A 58 -7.32 -5.59 -3.00
N LEU A 59 -7.55 -6.84 -2.60
CA LEU A 59 -6.68 -7.55 -1.66
C LEU A 59 -5.73 -8.46 -2.44
N LEU A 60 -4.45 -8.10 -2.53
CA LEU A 60 -3.42 -8.96 -3.09
C LEU A 60 -2.83 -9.80 -1.96
N ILE A 61 -3.06 -11.11 -2.00
CA ILE A 61 -2.80 -11.98 -0.86
C ILE A 61 -1.91 -13.16 -1.23
N SER A 62 -1.01 -13.54 -0.33
CA SER A 62 -0.14 -14.72 -0.48
C SER A 62 -0.23 -15.61 0.76
N GLY A 63 -0.39 -16.92 0.56
CA GLY A 63 -0.52 -17.88 1.66
C GLY A 63 -1.82 -17.72 2.50
N VAL A 64 -2.82 -17.01 1.98
CA VAL A 64 -4.13 -16.81 2.63
C VAL A 64 -5.16 -17.72 1.97
N SER A 65 -5.87 -18.51 2.77
CA SER A 65 -6.91 -19.42 2.29
C SER A 65 -8.26 -18.71 2.08
N GLU A 66 -9.21 -19.36 1.42
CA GLU A 66 -10.58 -18.80 1.33
C GLU A 66 -11.28 -18.75 2.68
N TYR A 67 -10.95 -19.67 3.60
CA TYR A 67 -11.51 -19.71 4.94
C TYR A 67 -11.08 -18.50 5.77
N ASP A 68 -9.80 -18.11 5.63
CA ASP A 68 -9.22 -16.94 6.28
C ASP A 68 -9.89 -15.62 5.88
N LEU A 69 -10.55 -15.59 4.71
CA LEU A 69 -11.26 -14.43 4.20
C LEU A 69 -12.73 -14.36 4.63
N LEU A 70 -13.29 -15.42 5.25
CA LEU A 70 -14.69 -15.42 5.69
C LEU A 70 -15.05 -14.23 6.60
N PRO A 71 -14.20 -13.79 7.56
CA PRO A 71 -14.51 -12.63 8.40
C PRO A 71 -14.69 -11.33 7.61
N PHE A 72 -14.14 -11.20 6.40
CA PHE A 72 -14.31 -10.00 5.58
C PHE A 72 -15.75 -9.85 5.05
N LEU A 73 -16.57 -10.92 5.07
CA LEU A 73 -17.99 -10.85 4.74
C LEU A 73 -18.78 -9.99 5.74
N GLU A 74 -18.31 -9.86 6.98
CA GLU A 74 -18.90 -9.01 8.01
C GLU A 74 -18.71 -7.51 7.73
N LEU A 75 -17.80 -7.17 6.80
CA LEU A 75 -17.54 -5.78 6.36
C LEU A 75 -18.52 -5.30 5.28
N LYS A 76 -19.54 -6.11 4.96
CA LYS A 76 -20.52 -5.78 3.93
C LYS A 76 -21.31 -4.52 4.29
N GLN A 77 -21.23 -3.52 3.42
CA GLN A 77 -21.99 -2.29 3.45
C GLN A 77 -22.49 -1.93 2.05
N PRO A 78 -23.55 -1.11 1.90
CA PRO A 78 -24.13 -0.78 0.60
C PRO A 78 -23.15 -0.18 -0.42
N ASN A 79 -22.11 0.51 0.06
CA ASN A 79 -21.10 1.22 -0.73
C ASN A 79 -19.75 0.50 -0.79
N VAL A 80 -19.66 -0.78 -0.38
CA VAL A 80 -18.37 -1.50 -0.24
C VAL A 80 -18.33 -2.71 -1.16
N SER A 81 -17.24 -2.83 -1.93
CA SER A 81 -16.86 -4.05 -2.64
C SER A 81 -15.48 -4.52 -2.21
N ILE A 82 -15.26 -5.83 -2.24
CA ILE A 82 -13.98 -6.45 -1.92
C ILE A 82 -13.68 -7.55 -2.92
N THR A 83 -12.55 -7.43 -3.63
CA THR A 83 -12.01 -8.45 -4.54
C THR A 83 -10.64 -8.92 -4.04
N ALA A 84 -10.49 -10.23 -3.88
CA ALA A 84 -9.21 -10.87 -3.55
C ALA A 84 -8.52 -11.41 -4.81
N TYR A 85 -7.20 -11.25 -4.85
CA TYR A 85 -6.29 -11.76 -5.86
C TYR A 85 -5.26 -12.65 -5.15
N HIS A 86 -5.37 -13.96 -5.33
CA HIS A 86 -4.41 -14.90 -4.77
C HIS A 86 -3.15 -14.93 -5.62
N ILE A 87 -2.05 -14.53 -5.01
CA ILE A 87 -0.72 -14.54 -5.61
C ILE A 87 -0.05 -15.88 -5.27
N ASN A 88 0.43 -16.57 -6.29
CA ASN A 88 1.03 -17.89 -6.17
C ASN A 88 2.55 -17.82 -5.99
N ASN A 89 3.14 -18.98 -5.69
CA ASN A 89 4.57 -19.12 -5.38
C ASN A 89 5.51 -18.85 -6.57
N ASN A 90 5.00 -18.59 -7.77
CA ASN A 90 5.84 -18.11 -8.87
C ASN A 90 6.27 -16.65 -8.68
N PHE A 91 5.53 -15.90 -7.85
CA PHE A 91 6.00 -14.62 -7.35
C PHE A 91 7.05 -14.89 -6.26
N ASP A 92 8.30 -14.63 -6.60
CA ASP A 92 9.43 -14.85 -5.71
C ASP A 92 10.30 -13.59 -5.63
N ILE A 93 10.81 -13.34 -4.44
CA ILE A 93 11.71 -12.23 -4.13
C ILE A 93 12.91 -12.85 -3.43
N ASN A 94 14.11 -12.53 -3.89
CA ASN A 94 15.35 -13.02 -3.33
C ASN A 94 15.40 -12.70 -1.82
N PRO A 95 15.29 -13.71 -0.93
CA PRO A 95 15.17 -13.48 0.50
C PRO A 95 16.44 -12.85 1.08
N GLU A 96 17.59 -13.01 0.44
CA GLU A 96 18.85 -12.37 0.85
C GLU A 96 18.80 -10.85 0.76
N THR A 97 17.89 -10.30 -0.05
CA THR A 97 17.70 -8.85 -0.18
C THR A 97 16.80 -8.26 0.89
N LEU A 98 16.07 -9.10 1.65
CA LEU A 98 15.12 -8.71 2.69
C LEU A 98 15.75 -8.74 4.10
N ILE A 99 16.85 -8.00 4.27
CA ILE A 99 17.76 -8.13 5.42
C ILE A 99 17.21 -7.70 6.79
N LEU A 100 16.08 -6.97 6.85
CA LEU A 100 15.46 -6.51 8.10
C LEU A 100 14.27 -7.37 8.53
N GLY A 101 14.09 -8.55 7.93
CA GLY A 101 12.90 -9.38 8.16
C GLY A 101 11.63 -8.74 7.60
N ILE A 102 11.78 -7.89 6.57
CA ILE A 102 10.65 -7.29 5.86
C ILE A 102 9.88 -8.41 5.16
N PRO A 103 8.57 -8.57 5.41
CA PRO A 103 7.78 -9.62 4.77
C PRO A 103 7.80 -9.49 3.25
N LEU A 104 7.92 -10.60 2.54
CA LEU A 104 7.82 -10.63 1.07
C LEU A 104 6.48 -10.06 0.57
N SER A 105 5.43 -10.16 1.39
CA SER A 105 4.10 -9.60 1.12
C SER A 105 4.13 -8.08 0.87
N THR A 106 5.13 -7.35 1.39
CA THR A 106 5.34 -5.93 1.08
C THR A 106 5.64 -5.68 -0.40
N CYS A 107 6.38 -6.57 -1.05
CA CYS A 107 6.75 -6.47 -2.47
C CYS A 107 5.57 -6.75 -3.41
N LEU A 108 4.47 -7.33 -2.92
CA LEU A 108 3.24 -7.52 -3.72
C LEU A 108 2.68 -6.19 -4.24
N ARG A 109 2.98 -5.07 -3.55
CA ARG A 109 2.54 -3.74 -3.98
C ARG A 109 3.03 -3.37 -5.38
N PHE A 110 4.16 -3.93 -5.81
CA PHE A 110 4.67 -3.72 -7.17
C PHE A 110 3.69 -4.21 -8.25
N LEU A 111 2.94 -5.26 -7.95
CA LEU A 111 2.05 -5.91 -8.89
C LEU A 111 0.71 -5.19 -9.06
N ILE A 112 0.32 -4.33 -8.10
CA ILE A 112 -1.03 -3.76 -8.00
C ILE A 112 -1.50 -3.22 -9.36
N PRO A 113 -0.77 -2.34 -10.06
CA PRO A 113 -1.28 -1.72 -11.28
C PRO A 113 -1.43 -2.69 -12.45
N ASP A 114 -0.76 -3.84 -12.43
CA ASP A 114 -0.87 -4.86 -13.47
C ASP A 114 -1.87 -5.99 -13.13
N VAL A 115 -2.20 -6.14 -11.84
CA VAL A 115 -3.17 -7.13 -11.35
C VAL A 115 -4.60 -6.59 -11.40
N VAL A 116 -4.82 -5.34 -10.99
CA VAL A 116 -6.15 -4.75 -10.96
C VAL A 116 -6.69 -4.46 -12.37
N ASN A 117 -8.01 -4.30 -12.50
CA ASN A 117 -8.65 -4.05 -13.78
C ASN A 117 -8.01 -2.85 -14.49
N LYS A 118 -7.66 -3.01 -15.78
CA LYS A 118 -7.03 -1.96 -16.59
C LYS A 118 -7.86 -0.68 -16.72
N GLY A 119 -9.18 -0.76 -16.54
CA GLY A 119 -10.07 0.40 -16.49
C GLY A 119 -9.89 1.28 -15.25
N ILE A 120 -9.24 0.79 -14.19
CA ILE A 120 -8.92 1.58 -12.99
C ILE A 120 -7.68 2.42 -13.28
N SER A 121 -7.86 3.73 -13.37
CA SER A 121 -6.80 4.70 -13.70
C SER A 121 -5.93 5.06 -12.50
N LYS A 122 -6.49 5.05 -11.29
CA LYS A 122 -5.82 5.46 -10.05
C LYS A 122 -6.25 4.57 -8.90
N ILE A 123 -5.33 4.20 -8.02
CA ILE A 123 -5.61 3.34 -6.87
C ILE A 123 -4.82 3.80 -5.64
N LEU A 124 -5.45 3.79 -4.47
CA LEU A 124 -4.80 4.10 -3.20
C LEU A 124 -4.24 2.81 -2.59
N TYR A 125 -2.92 2.66 -2.57
CA TYR A 125 -2.27 1.62 -1.78
C TYR A 125 -2.15 2.03 -0.32
N LEU A 126 -2.45 1.10 0.59
CA LEU A 126 -2.27 1.23 2.03
C LEU A 126 -1.60 -0.03 2.61
N ASP A 127 -0.59 0.15 3.47
CA ASP A 127 -0.14 -0.91 4.37
C ASP A 127 -1.28 -1.32 5.32
N CYS A 128 -1.26 -2.57 5.77
CA CYS A 128 -2.34 -3.13 6.60
C CYS A 128 -2.29 -2.68 8.07
N ASP A 129 -1.24 -2.01 8.51
CA ASP A 129 -1.04 -1.54 9.88
C ASP A 129 -1.37 -0.05 10.07
N ILE A 130 -2.48 0.35 9.46
CA ILE A 130 -3.03 1.70 9.56
C ILE A 130 -4.38 1.72 10.30
N ILE A 131 -4.73 2.88 10.83
CA ILE A 131 -6.11 3.21 11.22
C ILE A 131 -6.50 4.52 10.53
N CYS A 132 -7.65 4.49 9.86
CA CYS A 132 -8.26 5.66 9.23
C CYS A 132 -9.19 6.37 10.24
N HIS A 133 -8.99 7.67 10.40
CA HIS A 133 -9.69 8.55 11.35
C HIS A 133 -10.50 9.65 10.65
N GLY A 134 -10.56 9.66 9.32
CA GLY A 134 -11.26 10.70 8.58
C GLY A 134 -11.55 10.35 7.12
N SER A 135 -12.16 11.31 6.42
CA SER A 135 -12.55 11.13 5.03
C SER A 135 -11.34 11.11 4.09
N LEU A 136 -11.33 10.14 3.19
CA LEU A 136 -10.40 9.94 2.08
C LEU A 136 -10.94 10.51 0.76
N SER A 137 -12.15 11.08 0.76
CA SER A 137 -12.80 11.64 -0.43
C SER A 137 -11.89 12.59 -1.21
N GLU A 138 -11.09 13.41 -0.53
CA GLU A 138 -10.12 14.34 -1.12
C GLU A 138 -9.14 13.62 -2.07
N LEU A 139 -8.70 12.39 -1.75
CA LEU A 139 -7.73 11.64 -2.56
C LEU A 139 -8.28 11.27 -3.95
N ILE A 140 -9.61 11.15 -4.09
CA ILE A 140 -10.27 10.88 -5.38
C ILE A 140 -10.05 12.06 -6.34
N ASP A 141 -10.06 13.30 -5.84
CA ASP A 141 -9.92 14.51 -6.68
C ASP A 141 -8.48 14.89 -6.99
N ILE A 142 -7.51 14.30 -6.29
CA ILE A 142 -6.10 14.63 -6.52
C ILE A 142 -5.71 14.26 -7.95
N ASN A 143 -5.37 15.28 -8.72
CA ASN A 143 -4.70 15.13 -10.00
C ASN A 143 -3.20 14.89 -9.76
N LEU A 144 -2.69 13.78 -10.30
CA LEU A 144 -1.28 13.41 -10.23
C LEU A 144 -0.44 14.07 -11.33
N GLU A 145 -1.03 14.85 -12.24
CA GLU A 145 -0.30 15.67 -13.23
C GLU A 145 0.68 14.88 -14.12
N GLY A 146 0.38 13.60 -14.38
CA GLY A 146 1.27 12.72 -15.14
C GLY A 146 2.40 12.08 -14.31
N GLU A 147 2.47 12.37 -13.01
CA GLU A 147 3.36 11.67 -12.09
C GLU A 147 2.93 10.22 -11.88
N ILE A 148 3.90 9.36 -11.57
CA ILE A 148 3.69 7.92 -11.39
C ILE A 148 2.91 7.63 -10.11
N ALA A 149 3.15 8.41 -9.05
CA ALA A 149 2.45 8.25 -7.78
C ALA A 149 2.36 9.56 -6.98
N GLY A 150 1.32 9.68 -6.19
CA GLY A 150 1.22 10.60 -5.07
C GLY A 150 1.75 9.91 -3.80
N VAL A 151 2.72 10.51 -3.11
CA VAL A 151 3.42 9.89 -1.98
C VAL A 151 3.57 10.87 -0.81
N ILE A 152 3.80 10.35 0.40
CA ILE A 152 4.02 11.18 1.59
C ILE A 152 5.49 11.07 2.01
N LEU A 153 6.10 12.23 2.28
CA LEU A 153 7.47 12.32 2.76
C LEU A 153 7.71 11.51 4.03
N ASP A 154 8.83 10.79 4.06
CA ASP A 154 9.30 10.12 5.28
C ASP A 154 9.91 11.17 6.25
N SER A 155 10.09 10.78 7.51
CA SER A 155 10.57 11.64 8.59
C SER A 155 11.96 12.24 8.31
N PRO A 156 12.28 13.42 8.87
CA PRO A 156 13.60 14.02 8.72
C PRO A 156 14.75 13.10 9.13
N ASP A 157 14.54 12.23 10.12
CA ASP A 157 15.54 11.25 10.53
C ASP A 157 15.75 10.16 9.49
N MET A 158 14.68 9.71 8.82
CA MET A 158 14.81 8.80 7.69
C MET A 158 15.56 9.46 6.54
N GLN A 159 15.26 10.73 6.21
CA GLN A 159 15.99 11.49 5.19
C GLN A 159 17.50 11.52 5.46
N LYS A 160 17.91 11.72 6.73
CA LYS A 160 19.33 11.71 7.12
C LYS A 160 19.95 10.32 6.98
N ARG A 161 19.22 9.26 7.38
CA ARG A 161 19.70 7.87 7.30
C ARG A 161 19.92 7.44 5.86
N VAL A 162 18.98 7.69 4.95
CA VAL A 162 19.10 7.25 3.55
C VAL A 162 20.20 7.99 2.79
N LYS A 163 20.51 9.24 3.15
CA LYS A 163 21.67 9.99 2.59
C LYS A 163 23.03 9.37 2.94
N GLN A 164 23.08 8.51 3.96
CA GLN A 164 24.30 7.77 4.33
C GLN A 164 24.39 6.42 3.60
N LEU A 165 23.35 6.01 2.87
CA LEU A 165 23.32 4.77 2.10
C LEU A 165 23.81 5.06 0.69
N ASP A 166 24.75 4.26 0.21
CA ASP A 166 25.26 4.38 -1.16
C ASP A 166 24.44 3.53 -2.13
N TYR A 167 23.37 4.13 -2.64
CA TYR A 167 22.56 3.53 -3.70
C TYR A 167 22.97 3.97 -5.10
N GLY A 168 23.97 4.83 -5.24
CA GLY A 168 24.38 5.42 -6.52
C GLY A 168 23.34 6.38 -7.12
N VAL A 169 22.42 6.88 -6.29
CA VAL A 169 21.35 7.82 -6.68
C VAL A 169 21.20 8.88 -5.61
N ASP A 170 21.21 10.14 -6.01
CA ASP A 170 20.83 11.26 -5.14
C ASP A 170 19.31 11.35 -5.07
N PHE A 171 18.75 10.97 -3.91
CA PHE A 171 17.31 11.15 -3.67
C PHE A 171 16.96 12.62 -3.56
N ASN A 172 15.96 13.06 -4.31
CA ASN A 172 15.39 14.40 -4.12
C ASN A 172 14.76 14.50 -2.73
N VAL A 173 13.71 13.72 -2.49
CA VAL A 173 13.12 13.55 -1.16
C VAL A 173 12.57 12.15 -1.01
N TYR A 174 12.95 11.47 0.08
CA TYR A 174 12.58 10.09 0.33
C TYR A 174 11.15 9.99 0.89
N PHE A 175 10.32 9.10 0.34
CA PHE A 175 8.94 8.90 0.79
C PHE A 175 8.77 7.58 1.54
N ASN A 176 7.76 7.53 2.41
CA ASN A 176 7.31 6.28 3.01
C ASN A 176 6.38 5.55 2.05
N ALA A 177 6.63 4.26 1.80
CA ALA A 177 5.85 3.50 0.81
C ALA A 177 4.49 3.00 1.35
N GLY A 178 4.19 3.17 2.63
CA GLY A 178 2.97 2.61 3.24
C GLY A 178 1.66 3.28 2.87
N VAL A 179 1.73 4.45 2.23
CA VAL A 179 0.56 5.11 1.62
C VAL A 179 0.98 5.70 0.28
N MET A 180 0.40 5.21 -0.81
CA MET A 180 0.69 5.68 -2.16
C MET A 180 -0.58 5.80 -2.99
N LEU A 181 -0.80 6.95 -3.60
CA LEU A 181 -1.85 7.14 -4.60
C LEU A 181 -1.26 6.86 -5.99
N ILE A 182 -1.44 5.66 -6.50
CA ILE A 182 -0.74 5.16 -7.69
C ILE A 182 -1.51 5.54 -8.97
N ASN A 183 -0.81 6.14 -9.93
CA ASN A 183 -1.30 6.32 -11.29
C ASN A 183 -1.07 5.04 -12.10
N ASN A 184 -2.10 4.22 -12.25
CA ASN A 184 -1.96 2.91 -12.90
C ASN A 184 -1.55 3.03 -14.37
N TYR A 185 -1.95 4.11 -15.06
CA TYR A 185 -1.53 4.34 -16.44
C TYR A 185 -0.03 4.63 -16.52
N GLU A 186 0.46 5.62 -15.76
CA GLU A 186 1.88 6.00 -15.80
C GLU A 186 2.78 4.92 -15.22
N TRP A 187 2.33 4.18 -14.20
CA TRP A 187 3.06 3.04 -13.67
C TRP A 187 3.32 1.97 -14.74
N ARG A 188 2.29 1.57 -15.48
CA ARG A 188 2.40 0.59 -16.56
C ARG A 188 3.23 1.12 -17.72
N LYS A 189 3.01 2.38 -18.12
CA LYS A 189 3.75 3.05 -19.20
C LYS A 189 5.25 3.12 -18.92
N ASN A 190 5.65 3.29 -17.66
CA ASN A 190 7.05 3.33 -17.23
C ASN A 190 7.61 1.95 -16.84
N ASN A 191 6.87 0.85 -17.06
CA ASN A 191 7.27 -0.51 -16.70
C ASN A 191 7.70 -0.71 -15.23
N VAL A 192 7.17 0.10 -14.31
CA VAL A 192 7.64 0.16 -12.92
C VAL A 192 7.61 -1.22 -12.26
N THR A 193 6.58 -2.04 -12.51
CA THR A 193 6.49 -3.39 -11.96
C THR A 193 7.69 -4.27 -12.35
N GLN A 194 8.06 -4.28 -13.63
CA GLN A 194 9.16 -5.13 -14.11
C GLN A 194 10.52 -4.62 -13.61
N GLU A 195 10.71 -3.30 -13.60
CA GLU A 195 11.92 -2.67 -13.08
C GLU A 195 12.07 -2.92 -11.58
N SER A 196 11.00 -2.82 -10.79
CA SER A 196 11.01 -3.11 -9.36
C SER A 196 11.38 -4.56 -9.08
N LEU A 197 10.79 -5.51 -9.82
CA LEU A 197 11.10 -6.93 -9.66
C LEU A 197 12.53 -7.28 -10.10
N SER A 198 13.03 -6.64 -11.16
CA SER A 198 14.41 -6.82 -11.59
C SER A 198 15.39 -6.25 -10.55
N MET A 199 15.10 -5.07 -10.02
CA MET A 199 15.97 -4.38 -9.07
C MET A 199 16.03 -5.11 -7.73
N ILE A 200 14.90 -5.46 -7.13
CA ILE A 200 14.88 -6.16 -5.84
C ILE A 200 15.55 -7.55 -5.92
N ASN A 201 15.55 -8.19 -7.09
CA ASN A 201 16.15 -9.51 -7.30
C ASN A 201 17.59 -9.46 -7.84
N CYS A 202 18.19 -8.30 -8.03
CA CYS A 202 19.52 -8.19 -8.66
C CYS A 202 20.69 -8.65 -7.78
N GLY A 203 20.43 -9.03 -6.52
CA GLY A 203 21.45 -9.42 -5.54
C GLY A 203 22.07 -8.25 -4.77
N LYS A 204 21.73 -7.00 -5.09
CA LYS A 204 22.08 -5.83 -4.28
C LYS A 204 21.16 -5.75 -3.05
N ILE A 205 21.73 -5.42 -1.91
CA ILE A 205 20.97 -5.19 -0.67
C ILE A 205 20.40 -3.78 -0.69
N PHE A 206 19.08 -3.70 -0.61
CA PHE A 206 18.33 -2.47 -0.34
C PHE A 206 17.84 -2.53 1.10
N ARG A 207 18.37 -1.66 1.97
CA ARG A 207 18.17 -1.73 3.42
C ARG A 207 16.69 -1.74 3.82
N TYR A 208 15.87 -0.96 3.13
CA TYR A 208 14.43 -0.83 3.31
C TYR A 208 13.65 -1.50 2.18
N ALA A 209 14.25 -2.50 1.53
CA ALA A 209 13.68 -3.37 0.51
C ALA A 209 12.86 -2.63 -0.56
N ASP A 210 11.56 -2.89 -0.59
CA ASP A 210 10.64 -2.36 -1.59
C ASP A 210 10.51 -0.84 -1.55
N GLN A 211 10.58 -0.23 -0.35
CA GLN A 211 10.54 1.22 -0.22
C GLN A 211 11.75 1.89 -0.88
N ASP A 212 12.95 1.32 -0.75
CA ASP A 212 14.16 1.82 -1.40
C ASP A 212 14.06 1.70 -2.92
N VAL A 213 13.63 0.54 -3.42
CA VAL A 213 13.44 0.27 -4.85
C VAL A 213 12.47 1.29 -5.46
N LEU A 214 11.34 1.55 -4.80
CA LEU A 214 10.38 2.55 -5.27
C LEU A 214 10.94 3.97 -5.21
N ASN A 215 11.65 4.34 -4.14
CA ASN A 215 12.27 5.65 -4.06
C ASN A 215 13.33 5.87 -5.14
N ILE A 216 14.05 4.82 -5.56
CA ILE A 216 15.03 4.88 -6.65
C ILE A 216 14.31 5.06 -8.00
N LEU A 217 13.34 4.19 -8.31
CA LEU A 217 12.68 4.16 -9.61
C LEU A 217 11.77 5.37 -9.86
N LEU A 218 11.13 5.87 -8.81
CA LEU A 218 10.19 6.98 -8.87
C LEU A 218 10.84 8.33 -8.50
N ASN A 219 12.17 8.37 -8.31
CA ASN A 219 12.87 9.61 -7.94
C ASN A 219 12.59 10.72 -8.96
N GLY A 220 12.03 11.85 -8.48
CA GLY A 220 11.64 12.98 -9.32
C GLY A 220 10.43 12.76 -10.23
N LYS A 221 9.66 11.66 -10.03
CA LYS A 221 8.46 11.31 -10.80
C LYS A 221 7.23 11.09 -9.88
N VAL A 222 7.15 11.87 -8.80
CA VAL A 222 6.12 11.76 -7.77
C VAL A 222 5.56 13.12 -7.38
N LYS A 223 4.28 13.12 -6.99
CA LYS A 223 3.62 14.26 -6.34
C LYS A 223 3.62 14.06 -4.84
N TYR A 224 4.09 15.03 -4.07
CA TYR A 224 4.05 14.94 -2.61
C TYR A 224 2.69 15.36 -2.05
N LEU A 225 2.05 14.46 -1.29
CA LEU A 225 0.76 14.66 -0.64
C LEU A 225 0.93 15.19 0.79
N GLN A 226 -0.18 15.66 1.37
CA GLN A 226 -0.19 16.18 2.73
C GLN A 226 0.12 15.07 3.76
N ARG A 227 0.88 15.42 4.81
CA ARG A 227 1.30 14.48 5.87
C ARG A 227 0.14 13.84 6.63
N LYS A 228 -1.05 14.46 6.64
CA LYS A 228 -2.25 13.91 7.30
C LYS A 228 -2.68 12.54 6.76
N PHE A 229 -2.31 12.21 5.52
CA PHE A 229 -2.61 10.92 4.89
C PHE A 229 -1.58 9.82 5.22
N ASN A 230 -0.52 10.11 5.97
CA ASN A 230 0.41 9.09 6.47
C ASN A 230 1.18 9.64 7.67
N ASN A 231 0.51 9.71 8.83
CA ASN A 231 1.14 10.11 10.07
C ASN A 231 1.69 8.85 10.77
N LYS A 232 3.01 8.66 10.66
CA LYS A 232 3.68 7.53 11.30
C LYS A 232 3.73 7.71 12.81
N THR A 233 3.27 6.70 13.53
CA THR A 233 3.24 6.68 14.98
C THR A 233 3.73 5.34 15.52
N THR A 234 3.95 5.29 16.82
CA THR A 234 4.41 4.10 17.56
C THR A 234 3.59 4.00 18.83
N LEU A 235 3.20 2.79 19.22
CA LEU A 235 2.55 2.64 20.52
C LEU A 235 3.55 2.86 21.65
N SER A 236 3.20 3.76 22.56
CA SER A 236 3.99 4.07 23.74
C SER A 236 3.19 3.82 25.02
N VAL A 237 3.85 3.25 26.04
CA VAL A 237 3.20 2.88 27.31
C VAL A 237 2.55 4.09 27.99
N ASN A 238 3.14 5.28 27.82
CA ASN A 238 2.69 6.51 28.46
C ASN A 238 1.90 7.44 27.52
N PHE A 239 1.53 6.98 26.32
CA PHE A 239 0.82 7.78 25.31
C PHE A 239 1.61 9.01 24.76
N ASP A 240 2.91 9.11 25.07
CA ASP A 240 3.78 10.23 24.68
C ASP A 240 4.00 10.32 23.16
N ALA A 241 3.98 9.20 22.45
CA ALA A 241 4.16 9.16 21.00
C ALA A 241 2.86 9.55 20.28
N GLU A 242 1.74 9.07 20.79
CA GLU A 242 0.40 9.34 20.29
C GLU A 242 0.00 10.80 20.52
N ALA A 243 0.40 11.39 21.66
CA ALA A 243 0.20 12.81 21.96
C ALA A 243 0.96 13.76 21.02
N LYS A 244 1.94 13.27 20.27
CA LYS A 244 2.71 14.04 19.27
C LYS A 244 2.14 13.92 17.86
N ASN A 245 0.99 13.26 17.71
CA ASN A 245 0.34 13.11 16.42
C ASN A 245 -0.07 14.47 15.83
N ILE A 246 -0.08 14.53 14.50
CA ILE A 246 -0.41 15.75 13.77
C ILE A 246 -1.92 16.02 13.92
N ASP A 247 -2.31 17.25 14.24
CA ASP A 247 -3.72 17.66 14.23
C ASP A 247 -4.34 17.38 12.85
N ASN A 248 -5.58 16.89 12.84
CA ASN A 248 -6.30 16.47 11.64
C ASN A 248 -5.65 15.28 10.87
N THR A 249 -4.92 14.41 11.56
CA THR A 249 -4.48 13.14 10.98
C THR A 249 -5.67 12.35 10.46
N ILE A 250 -5.61 11.94 9.20
CA ILE A 250 -6.63 11.08 8.55
C ILE A 250 -6.17 9.63 8.59
N ILE A 251 -4.88 9.35 8.36
CA ILE A 251 -4.33 7.99 8.44
C ILE A 251 -3.21 7.98 9.47
N MET A 252 -3.42 7.24 10.56
CA MET A 252 -2.37 6.87 11.49
C MET A 252 -1.73 5.56 11.05
N HIS A 253 -0.41 5.55 10.93
CA HIS A 253 0.34 4.40 10.44
C HIS A 253 1.28 3.89 11.54
N TYR A 254 1.00 2.70 12.06
CA TYR A 254 1.71 2.11 13.20
C TYR A 254 2.95 1.38 12.69
N VAL A 255 4.10 2.05 12.62
CA VAL A 255 5.30 1.51 11.91
C VAL A 255 6.23 0.63 12.75
N THR A 256 5.76 0.15 13.91
CA THR A 256 6.52 -0.72 14.82
C THR A 256 5.80 -2.05 15.03
N PRO A 257 6.47 -3.09 15.58
CA PRO A 257 5.81 -4.36 15.90
C PRO A 257 4.68 -4.25 16.93
N ASN A 258 4.71 -3.23 17.80
CA ASN A 258 3.64 -2.98 18.76
C ASN A 258 2.44 -2.38 18.02
N LYS A 259 1.33 -3.10 17.98
CA LYS A 259 0.10 -2.69 17.30
C LYS A 259 -1.07 -2.60 18.29
N PRO A 260 -2.06 -1.71 18.06
CA PRO A 260 -3.13 -1.45 19.03
C PRO A 260 -4.20 -2.55 19.09
N TRP A 261 -4.13 -3.51 18.17
CA TRP A 261 -5.05 -4.63 18.05
C TRP A 261 -4.50 -5.95 18.63
N TYR A 262 -3.34 -5.91 19.29
CA TYR A 262 -2.78 -7.02 20.08
C TYR A 262 -2.70 -6.60 21.55
#